data_AF-A0A1G6A2J3-F1
#
_entry.id   AF-A0A1G6A2J3-F1
#
_cell.length_a   1.000
_cell.length_b   1.000
_cell.length_c   1.000
_cell.angle_alpha   90.00
_cell.angle_beta   90.00
_cell.angle_gamma   90.00
#
_symmetry.space_group_name_H-M   'P 1'
#
loop_
_entity.id
_entity.type
_entity.pdbx_description
1 polymer ?
#
loop_
_entity_poly.entity_id
_entity_poly.type
_entity_poly.pdbx_seq_one_letter_code
_entity_poly.pdbx_strand_id
1 'polypeptide(L)' 'MAGDLAGIFGNTKMGYCYTRVANPTISAFENRITKLENGLASVACSSGMAALSMVIKFFSVSK' A
#
# COMPACT_ATOMS: atom_id res chain seq x y z
N MET A 1 -13.45 -8.67 -18.95
CA MET A 1 -12.03 -8.27 -19.02
C MET A 1 -11.85 -6.76 -18.96
N ALA A 2 -12.46 -5.92 -19.81
CA ALA A 2 -12.36 -4.45 -19.67
C ALA A 2 -13.12 -3.88 -18.44
N GLY A 3 -14.25 -4.48 -18.05
CA GLY A 3 -15.06 -4.02 -16.92
C GLY A 3 -14.41 -4.22 -15.54
N ASP A 4 -13.52 -5.20 -15.38
CA ASP A 4 -12.85 -5.46 -14.09
C ASP A 4 -11.76 -4.43 -13.81
N LEU A 5 -11.01 -4.00 -14.83
CA LEU A 5 -10.04 -2.92 -14.72
C LEU A 5 -10.71 -1.60 -14.34
N ALA A 6 -11.85 -1.27 -14.96
CA ALA A 6 -12.63 -0.08 -14.61
C ALA A 6 -13.07 -0.07 -13.14
N GLY A 7 -13.43 -1.24 -12.59
CA GLY A 7 -13.74 -1.40 -11.16
C GLY A 7 -12.53 -1.28 -10.23
N ILE A 8 -11.33 -1.69 -10.68
CA ILE A 8 -10.09 -1.54 -9.90
C ILE A 8 -9.64 -0.07 -9.87
N PHE A 9 -9.72 0.65 -11.00
CA PHE A 9 -9.45 2.09 -11.05
C PHE A 9 -10.51 2.91 -10.31
N GLY A 10 -11.77 2.48 -10.35
CA GLY A 10 -12.89 3.08 -9.61
C GLY A 10 -12.99 2.65 -8.15
N ASN A 11 -11.97 1.98 -7.60
CA ASN A 11 -11.89 1.53 -6.20
C ASN A 11 -13.07 0.63 -5.73
N THR A 12 -13.79 0.03 -6.68
CA THR A 12 -15.00 -0.78 -6.47
C THR A 12 -14.69 -2.29 -6.43
N LYS A 13 -13.51 -2.70 -6.88
CA LYS A 13 -13.01 -4.08 -6.78
C LYS A 13 -11.54 -4.11 -6.33
N MET A 14 -11.22 -5.00 -5.40
CA MET A 14 -9.84 -5.27 -4.98
C MET A 14 -9.09 -5.99 -6.10
N GLY A 15 -8.01 -5.40 -6.58
CA GLY A 15 -7.15 -5.97 -7.62
C GLY A 15 -5.83 -5.22 -7.76
N TYR A 16 -4.81 -5.89 -8.28
CA TYR A 16 -3.49 -5.30 -8.52
C TYR A 16 -3.44 -4.73 -9.94
N CYS A 17 -3.39 -3.41 -10.06
CA CYS A 17 -3.33 -2.78 -11.39
C CYS A 17 -1.89 -2.41 -11.81
N TYR A 18 -1.08 -1.92 -10.87
CA TYR A 18 0.24 -1.41 -11.17
C TYR A 18 1.20 -1.61 -10.00
N THR A 19 2.42 -2.07 -10.30
CA THR A 19 3.40 -2.51 -9.31
C THR A 19 3.87 -1.43 -8.33
N ARG A 20 3.80 -0.14 -8.73
CA ARG A 20 4.09 0.98 -7.82
C ARG A 20 3.00 1.21 -6.77
N VAL A 21 1.75 0.83 -7.08
CA VAL A 21 0.61 1.03 -6.20
C VAL A 21 0.40 -0.19 -5.32
N ALA A 22 0.39 -1.39 -5.91
CA ALA A 22 0.25 -2.63 -5.18
C ALA A 22 0.80 -3.81 -6.00
N ASN A 23 1.49 -4.73 -5.33
CA ASN A 23 1.99 -5.97 -5.92
C ASN A 23 1.70 -7.13 -4.95
N PRO A 24 1.29 -8.31 -5.43
CA PRO A 24 1.07 -9.47 -4.57
C PRO A 24 2.26 -9.85 -3.68
N THR A 25 3.51 -9.69 -4.13
CA THR A 25 4.69 -9.99 -3.31
C THR A 25 4.90 -8.98 -2.18
N ILE A 26 4.63 -7.71 -2.46
CA ILE A 26 4.71 -6.62 -1.47
C ILE A 26 3.61 -6.80 -0.42
N SER A 27 2.38 -7.11 -0.85
CA SER A 27 1.25 -7.34 0.05
C SER A 27 1.48 -8.56 0.96
N ALA A 28 2.12 -9.62 0.46
CA ALA A 28 2.50 -10.76 1.29
C ALA A 28 3.55 -10.38 2.35
N PHE A 29 4.50 -9.49 2.02
CA PHE A 29 5.47 -8.97 2.97
C PHE A 29 4.83 -8.08 4.03
N GLU A 30 3.98 -7.13 3.62
CA GLU A 30 3.23 -6.25 4.51
C GLU A 30 2.40 -7.04 5.52
N ASN A 31 1.65 -8.05 5.07
CA ASN A 31 0.86 -8.91 5.94
C ASN A 31 1.69 -9.66 6.98
N ARG A 32 2.94 -10.04 6.66
CA ARG A 32 3.84 -10.70 7.62
C ARG A 32 4.33 -9.71 8.67
N ILE A 33 4.73 -8.51 8.25
CA ILE A 33 5.15 -7.44 9.17
C ILE A 33 4.01 -7.02 10.08
N THR A 34 2.78 -6.85 9.55
CA THR A 34 1.61 -6.50 10.36
C THR A 34 1.33 -7.53 11.45
N LYS A 35 1.49 -8.83 11.14
CA LYS A 35 1.34 -9.91 12.12
C LYS A 35 2.46 -9.94 13.18
N LEU A 36 3.67 -9.51 12.82
CA LEU A 36 4.79 -9.45 13.77
C LEU A 36 4.69 -8.25 14.71
N GLU A 37 4.23 -7.11 14.19
CA GLU A 37 4.10 -5.85 14.95
C GLU A 37 2.75 -5.73 15.69
N ASN A 38 1.87 -6.74 15.58
CA ASN A 38 0.48 -6.68 16.06
C ASN A 38 -0.27 -5.39 15.63
N GLY A 39 0.00 -4.92 14.42
CA GLY A 39 -0.57 -3.69 13.86
C GLY A 39 -1.88 -3.91 13.10
N LEU A 40 -2.52 -2.82 12.68
CA LEU A 40 -3.72 -2.87 11.82
C LEU A 40 -3.37 -3.06 10.34
N ALA A 41 -2.32 -2.40 9.87
CA ALA A 41 -1.80 -2.50 8.51
C ALA A 41 -0.33 -2.07 8.47
N SER A 42 0.41 -2.52 7.47
CA SER A 42 1.79 -2.12 7.23
C SER A 42 1.96 -1.75 5.76
N VAL A 43 2.82 -0.77 5.48
CA VAL A 43 3.12 -0.32 4.12
C VAL A 43 4.62 -0.42 3.87
N ALA A 44 5.00 -1.14 2.82
CA ALA A 44 6.40 -1.28 2.44
C ALA A 44 6.83 -0.15 1.49
N CYS A 45 7.97 0.46 1.78
CA CYS A 45 8.59 1.50 0.95
C CYS A 45 9.90 1.00 0.32
N SER A 46 10.37 1.68 -0.73
CA SER A 46 11.63 1.34 -1.40
C SER A 46 12.87 1.52 -0.51
N SER A 47 12.79 2.35 0.54
CA SER A 47 13.88 2.58 1.50
C SER A 47 13.33 3.07 2.85
N GLY A 48 14.13 2.93 3.91
CA GLY A 48 13.77 3.45 5.23
C GLY A 48 13.61 4.97 5.26
N MET A 49 14.44 5.70 4.52
CA MET A 49 14.32 7.16 4.38
C MET A 49 13.03 7.56 3.66
N ALA A 50 12.58 6.76 2.68
CA ALA A 50 11.29 6.98 2.03
C ALA A 50 10.13 6.74 2.99
N ALA A 51 10.21 5.70 3.85
CA ALA A 51 9.21 5.44 4.88
C ALA A 51 9.08 6.63 5.85
N LEU A 52 10.22 7.16 6.35
CA LEU A 52 10.23 8.34 7.22
C LEU A 52 9.67 9.58 6.51
N SER A 53 10.10 9.86 5.28
CA SER A 53 9.60 11.00 4.51
C SER A 53 8.10 10.90 4.26
N MET A 54 7.59 9.69 3.99
CA MET A 54 6.16 9.45 3.78
C MET A 54 5.36 9.72 5.05
N VAL A 55 5.80 9.21 6.20
CA VAL A 55 5.16 9.46 7.51
C VAL A 55 5.17 10.96 7.84
N ILE A 56 6.31 11.62 7.69
CA ILE A 56 6.43 13.06 7.98
C ILE A 56 5.51 13.87 7.08
N LYS A 57 5.48 13.60 5.77
CA LYS A 57 4.58 14.31 4.84
C LYS A 57 3.11 14.04 5.15
N PHE A 58 2.77 12.81 5.51
CA PHE A 58 1.41 12.42 5.86
C PHE A 58 0.90 13.21 7.07
N PHE A 59 1.69 13.31 8.14
CA PHE A 59 1.30 14.06 9.34
C PHE A 59 1.45 15.59 9.20
N SER A 60 2.39 16.07 8.39
CA SER A 60 2.63 17.51 8.19
C SER A 60 1.50 18.22 7.43
N VAL A 61 0.85 17.53 6.48
CA VAL A 61 -0.30 18.06 5.72
C VAL A 61 -1.59 18.01 6.53
N SER A 62 -1.63 17.28 7.65
CA SER A 62 -2.86 17.06 8.43
C SER A 62 -3.16 18.17 9.46
N LYS A 63 -2.67 19.39 9.22
CA LYS A 63 -3.09 20.61 9.93
C LYS A 63 -4.01 21.45 9.06
#